data_AF-M5SFB9-F1
#
_entry.id   AF-M5SFB9-F1
#
_cell.length_a   1.000
_cell.length_b   1.000
_cell.length_c   1.000
_cell.angle_alpha   90.00
_cell.angle_beta   90.00
_cell.angle_gamma   90.00
#
_symmetry.space_group_name_H-M   'P 1'
#
loop_
_entity.id
_entity.type
_entity.pdbx_description
1 polymer ?
#
loop_
_entity_poly.entity_id
_entity_poly.type
_entity_poly.pdbx_seq_one_letter_code
_entity_poly.pdbx_strand_id
1 'polypeptide(L)'
;MTQETNKPAFTERFGGLKGTIWRNPGTDGKPDRYTVSYSRSYKTADGQWKETTSFSAIDNLKLGHLVGKVTDRIAELKAIDASGQTTTSEDE
;
A
#
# COMPACT_ATOMS: atom_id res chain seq x y z
N MET A 1 9.40 24.16 5.06
CA MET A 1 9.08 23.18 3.99
C MET A 1 8.18 22.13 4.61
N THR A 2 6.88 22.23 4.40
CA THR A 2 5.91 21.24 4.84
C THR A 2 6.10 19.99 3.97
N GLN A 3 6.62 18.90 4.54
CA GLN A 3 6.51 17.58 3.91
C GLN A 3 5.01 17.32 3.78
N GLU A 4 4.48 17.38 2.56
CA GLU A 4 3.20 16.75 2.29
C GLU A 4 3.32 15.31 2.77
N THR A 5 2.43 14.93 3.68
CA THR A 5 2.38 13.59 4.21
C THR A 5 1.97 12.72 3.04
N ASN A 6 2.93 12.06 2.38
CA ASN A 6 2.67 11.18 1.24
C ASN A 6 1.57 10.20 1.65
N LYS A 7 0.32 10.44 1.24
CA LYS A 7 -0.77 9.53 1.54
C LYS A 7 -0.51 8.24 0.76
N PRO A 8 -0.82 7.06 1.33
CA PRO A 8 -0.80 5.83 0.55
C PRO A 8 -1.65 5.98 -0.70
N ALA A 9 -1.15 5.50 -1.84
CA ALA A 9 -1.94 5.42 -3.06
C ALA A 9 -3.07 4.40 -2.91
N PHE A 10 -2.79 3.30 -2.19
CA PHE A 10 -3.79 2.31 -1.83
C PHE A 10 -3.30 1.49 -0.64
N THR A 11 -4.21 0.83 0.07
CA THR A 11 -3.86 -0.13 1.12
C THR A 11 -4.68 -1.40 0.92
N GLU A 12 -3.99 -2.47 0.51
CA GLU A 12 -4.59 -3.80 0.38
C GLU A 12 -4.55 -4.52 1.74
N ARG A 13 -5.61 -5.29 2.06
CA ARG A 13 -5.71 -6.00 3.33
C ARG A 13 -6.11 -7.45 3.11
N PHE A 14 -5.52 -8.33 3.92
CA PHE A 14 -5.91 -9.73 3.96
C PHE A 14 -5.84 -10.25 5.41
N GLY A 15 -6.99 -10.24 6.08
CA GLY A 15 -7.06 -10.49 7.52
C GLY A 15 -6.25 -9.46 8.30
N GLY A 16 -5.36 -9.93 9.18
CA GLY A 16 -4.45 -9.06 9.94
C GLY A 16 -3.25 -8.53 9.15
N LEU A 17 -3.08 -8.91 7.88
CA LEU A 17 -1.97 -8.44 7.04
C LEU A 17 -2.40 -7.24 6.19
N LYS A 18 -1.43 -6.36 5.93
CA LYS A 18 -1.59 -5.12 5.19
C LYS A 18 -0.45 -4.94 4.19
N GLY A 19 -0.78 -4.55 2.97
CA GLY A 19 0.16 -4.08 1.95
C GLY A 19 -0.16 -2.63 1.61
N THR A 20 0.65 -1.70 2.13
CA THR A 20 0.49 -0.26 1.86
C THR A 20 1.27 0.10 0.61
N ILE A 21 0.59 0.57 -0.42
CA ILE A 21 1.15 0.97 -1.71
C ILE A 21 1.35 2.49 -1.69
N TRP A 22 2.55 2.94 -2.04
CA TRP A 22 2.91 4.36 -2.09
C TRP A 22 3.24 4.75 -3.52
N ARG A 23 2.66 5.87 -3.98
CA ARG A 23 2.99 6.47 -5.26
C ARG A 23 4.19 7.40 -5.06
N ASN A 24 5.19 7.25 -5.92
CA ASN A 24 6.37 8.10 -5.96
C ASN A 24 6.37 8.76 -7.34
N PRO A 25 6.05 10.07 -7.41
CA PRO A 25 6.03 10.80 -8.66
C PRO A 25 7.37 10.66 -9.41
N GLY A 26 7.29 10.39 -10.70
CA GLY A 26 8.46 10.39 -11.57
C GLY A 26 8.99 11.81 -11.79
N THR A 27 10.30 11.94 -11.97
CA THR A 27 10.94 13.20 -12.38
C THR A 27 11.53 13.05 -13.79
N ASP A 28 11.71 14.18 -14.49
CA ASP A 28 12.43 14.23 -15.76
C ASP A 28 11.81 13.35 -16.86
N GLY A 29 10.47 13.37 -16.96
CA GLY A 29 9.72 12.60 -17.95
C GLY A 29 9.64 11.09 -17.67
N LYS A 30 10.11 10.64 -16.50
CA LYS A 30 9.97 9.23 -16.07
C LYS A 30 8.55 8.99 -15.53
N PRO A 31 7.98 7.78 -15.73
CA PRO A 31 6.70 7.43 -15.15
C PRO A 31 6.78 7.32 -13.63
N ASP A 32 5.62 7.44 -12.99
CA ASP A 32 5.47 7.23 -11.56
C ASP A 32 5.84 5.80 -11.16
N ARG A 33 6.42 5.69 -9.96
CA ARG A 33 6.85 4.42 -9.38
C ARG A 33 6.01 4.09 -8.16
N TYR A 34 5.86 2.81 -7.92
CA TYR A 34 5.11 2.31 -6.78
C TYR A 34 6.03 1.51 -5.87
N THR A 35 5.99 1.83 -4.58
CA THR A 35 6.67 1.06 -3.52
C THR A 35 5.62 0.46 -2.60
N VAL A 36 5.99 -0.61 -1.88
CA VAL A 36 5.07 -1.30 -0.98
C VAL A 36 5.73 -1.53 0.38
N SER A 37 4.96 -1.31 1.44
CA SER A 37 5.30 -1.73 2.80
C SER A 37 4.31 -2.78 3.28
N TYR A 38 4.81 -3.94 3.69
CA TYR A 38 3.98 -4.99 4.28
C TYR A 38 4.06 -4.94 5.80
N SER A 39 2.91 -5.05 6.47
CA SER A 39 2.85 -5.15 7.93
C SER A 39 1.74 -6.09 8.37
N ARG A 40 1.79 -6.48 9.65
CA ARG A 40 0.75 -7.22 10.35
C ARG A 40 0.25 -6.41 11.52
N SER A 41 -1.08 -6.30 11.65
CA SER A 41 -1.73 -5.75 12.83
C SER A 41 -1.91 -6.84 13.89
N TYR A 42 -1.61 -6.50 15.13
CA TYR A 42 -1.83 -7.37 16.29
C TYR A 42 -2.30 -6.55 17.49
N LYS A 43 -3.00 -7.21 18.41
CA LYS A 43 -3.43 -6.60 19.66
C LYS A 43 -2.43 -6.95 20.75
N THR A 44 -1.98 -5.96 21.50
CA THR A 44 -1.09 -6.14 22.66
C THR A 44 -1.87 -6.64 23.87
N ALA A 45 -1.16 -7.01 24.95
CA ALA A 45 -1.77 -7.51 26.18
C ALA A 45 -2.69 -6.47 26.86
N ASP A 46 -2.33 -5.19 26.77
CA ASP A 46 -3.13 -4.03 27.20
C ASP A 46 -4.27 -3.67 26.24
N GLY A 47 -4.47 -4.47 25.18
CA GLY A 47 -5.58 -4.33 24.26
C GLY A 47 -5.40 -3.28 23.16
N GLN A 48 -4.20 -2.70 23.02
CA GLN A 48 -3.91 -1.72 21.97
C GLN A 48 -3.57 -2.40 20.65
N TRP A 49 -4.06 -1.86 19.54
CA TRP A 49 -3.65 -2.30 18.22
C TRP A 49 -2.28 -1.72 17.87
N LYS A 50 -1.37 -2.58 17.42
CA LYS A 50 -0.05 -2.20 16.90
C LYS A 50 0.20 -2.86 15.57
N GLU A 51 1.15 -2.32 14.83
CA GLU A 51 1.65 -2.90 13.59
C GLU A 51 3.10 -3.34 13.74
N THR A 52 3.47 -4.39 13.02
CA THR A 52 4.84 -4.89 12.96
C THR A 52 5.17 -5.37 11.55
N THR A 53 6.46 -5.42 11.22
CA THR A 53 6.99 -6.05 10.00
C THR A 53 7.50 -7.48 10.27
N SER A 54 7.29 -7.99 11.48
CA SER A 54 7.56 -9.39 11.84
C SER A 54 6.34 -10.26 11.58
N PHE A 55 6.53 -11.34 10.82
CA PHE A 55 5.46 -12.27 10.45
C PHE A 55 5.63 -13.61 11.16
N SER A 56 4.52 -14.23 11.55
CA SER A 56 4.52 -15.57 12.14
C SER A 56 4.51 -16.65 11.04
N ALA A 57 4.81 -17.89 11.41
CA ALA A 57 4.82 -19.01 10.45
C ALA A 57 3.50 -19.14 9.66
N ILE A 58 2.35 -18.87 10.31
CA ILE A 58 1.01 -18.96 9.72
C ILE A 58 0.69 -17.80 8.76
N ASP A 59 1.49 -16.74 8.76
CA ASP A 59 1.27 -15.57 7.90
C ASP A 59 1.86 -15.79 6.50
N ASN A 60 2.77 -16.75 6.29
CA ASN A 60 3.49 -16.92 5.01
C ASN A 60 2.57 -17.10 3.81
N LEU A 61 1.63 -18.05 3.85
CA LEU A 61 0.70 -18.27 2.74
C LEU A 61 -0.26 -17.10 2.53
N LYS A 62 -0.68 -16.46 3.62
CA LYS A 62 -1.55 -15.28 3.59
C LYS A 62 -0.84 -14.08 2.98
N LEU A 63 0.44 -13.89 3.31
CA LEU A 63 1.29 -12.86 2.73
C LEU A 63 1.50 -13.12 1.25
N GLY A 64 1.76 -14.36 0.83
CA GLY A 64 1.85 -14.73 -0.58
C GLY A 64 0.59 -14.35 -1.37
N HIS A 65 -0.59 -14.63 -0.83
CA HIS A 65 -1.85 -14.21 -1.46
C HIS A 65 -2.02 -12.68 -1.50
N LEU A 66 -1.67 -11.99 -0.41
CA LEU A 66 -1.69 -10.53 -0.35
C LEU A 66 -0.75 -9.88 -1.37
N VAL A 67 0.45 -10.43 -1.56
CA VAL A 67 1.42 -9.96 -2.56
C VAL A 67 0.84 -10.03 -3.97
N GLY A 68 0.09 -11.09 -4.30
CA GLY A 68 -0.65 -11.19 -5.57
C GLY A 68 -1.62 -10.03 -5.77
N LYS A 69 -2.51 -9.80 -4.79
CA LYS A 69 -3.48 -8.68 -4.82
C LYS A 69 -2.82 -7.31 -4.95
N VAL A 70 -1.72 -7.10 -4.22
CA VAL A 70 -0.94 -5.86 -4.32
C VAL A 70 -0.34 -5.69 -5.71
N THR A 71 0.16 -6.77 -6.32
CA THR A 71 0.71 -6.76 -7.67
C THR A 71 -0.35 -6.34 -8.68
N ASP A 72 -1.54 -6.93 -8.60
CA ASP A 72 -2.67 -6.60 -9.46
C ASP A 72 -3.07 -5.13 -9.29
N ARG A 73 -3.17 -4.67 -8.04
CA ARG A 73 -3.51 -3.27 -7.74
C ARG A 73 -2.49 -2.28 -8.30
N ILE A 74 -1.20 -2.59 -8.24
CA ILE A 74 -0.16 -1.73 -8.82
C ILE A 74 -0.28 -1.68 -10.34
N ALA A 75 -0.63 -2.80 -10.98
CA ALA A 75 -0.85 -2.81 -12.43
C ALA A 75 -2.04 -1.93 -12.82
N GLU A 76 -3.14 -1.99 -12.08
CA GLU A 76 -4.31 -1.11 -12.25
C GLU A 76 -3.95 0.36 -12.08
N LEU A 77 -3.25 0.72 -11.00
CA LEU A 77 -2.85 2.10 -10.73
C LEU A 77 -1.97 2.67 -11.85
N LYS A 78 -1.03 1.86 -12.38
CA LYS A 78 -0.21 2.25 -13.53
C LYS A 78 -1.03 2.43 -14.80
N ALA A 79 -2.04 1.59 -15.03
CA ALA A 79 -2.92 1.71 -16.20
C ALA A 79 -3.77 2.99 -16.12
N ILE A 80 -4.30 3.31 -14.93
CA ILE A 80 -5.04 4.55 -14.68
C ILE A 80 -4.14 5.77 -14.95
N ASP A 81 -2.93 5.78 -14.39
CA ASP A 81 -1.98 6.88 -14.62
C ASP A 81 -1.60 7.04 -16.10
N ALA A 82 -1.38 5.94 -16.81
CA ALA A 82 -1.07 5.96 -18.23
C ALA A 82 -2.24 6.48 -19.09
N SER A 83 -3.48 6.28 -18.63
CA SER A 83 -4.69 6.75 -19.32
C SER A 83 -4.99 8.24 -19.07
N GLY A 84 -4.25 8.92 -18.19
CA GLY A 84 -4.44 10.33 -17.88
C GLY A 84 -5.69 10.64 -17.06
N GLN A 85 -6.37 9.63 -16.50
CA GLN A 85 -7.44 9.84 -15.54
C GLN A 85 -6.85 10.19 -14.17
N THR A 86 -6.64 11.48 -13.93
CA THR A 86 -6.40 12.01 -12.59
C THR A 86 -7.67 11.79 -11.78
N THR A 87 -7.71 10.76 -10.92
CA THR A 87 -8.69 10.68 -9.83
C THR A 87 -8.40 11.80 -8.84
N THR A 88 -8.87 13.00 -9.18
CA THR A 88 -9.07 14.09 -8.23
C THR A 88 -10.22 13.66 -7.33
N SER A 89 -9.89 13.14 -6.14
CA SER A 89 -10.84 13.14 -5.04
C SER A 89 -10.99 14.60 -4.59
N GLU A 90 -11.97 15.30 -5.15
CA GLU A 90 -12.57 16.48 -4.53
C GLU A 90 -13.22 16.00 -3.22
N ASP A 91 -12.51 16.22 -2.11
CA ASP A 91 -13.10 16.18 -0.78
C ASP A 91 -13.86 17.51 -0.60
N GLU A 92 -15.20 17.44 -0.64
CA GLU A 92 -16.14 18.46 -0.12
C GLU A 92 -16.06 18.58 1.42
#